data_AF-A0A4R5BBJ0-F1
#
_entry.id   AF-A0A4R5BBJ0-F1
#
_cell.length_a   1.000
_cell.length_b   1.000
_cell.length_c   1.000
_cell.angle_alpha   90.00
_cell.angle_beta   90.00
_cell.angle_gamma   90.00
#
_symmetry.space_group_name_H-M   'P 1'
#
loop_
_entity.id
_entity.type
_entity.pdbx_description
1 polymer ?
#
loop_
_entity_poly.entity_id
_entity_poly.type
_entity_poly.pdbx_seq_one_letter_code
_entity_poly.pdbx_strand_id
1 'polypeptide(L)'
;MTTAPARPATPVGFRGDLTLFTAIAFTVSWASWAAAIGLSGSSSPLTGAFHMFGAFGPLIGALVIRIRRGRSGRPAPEHAVRFRPAALAWAPLLLVAASGIVLAAAFIAHAAGAPAPSLDGAMDIMEDFGGPAAFLVGLLIGGPLSEEPGWRGTAYPRMRATLGRFQVSLILGAIWAVWHLPLFFIDDTVQNDLGATTPSGVLFTVSAIPMAMLCCYAYERGGILASIAVHFATNATMV
;
A
#
# COMPACT_ATOMS: atom_id res chain seq x y z
N MET A 1 -19.07 -19.49 35.50
CA MET A 1 -18.52 -18.14 35.24
C MET A 1 -17.16 -18.34 34.55
N THR A 2 -17.13 -18.38 33.22
CA THR A 2 -15.93 -18.66 32.42
C THR A 2 -15.14 -17.36 32.27
N THR A 3 -14.04 -17.25 33.00
CA THR A 3 -13.07 -16.14 32.88
C THR A 3 -12.40 -16.22 31.51
N ALA A 4 -12.60 -15.19 30.68
CA ALA A 4 -11.87 -15.04 29.43
C ALA A 4 -10.36 -15.01 29.72
N PRO A 5 -9.51 -15.71 28.92
CA PRO A 5 -8.08 -15.70 29.16
C PRO A 5 -7.53 -14.28 28.97
N ALA A 6 -6.72 -13.83 29.95
CA ALA A 6 -6.04 -12.55 29.90
C ALA A 6 -5.18 -12.46 28.62
N ARG A 7 -5.32 -11.37 27.86
CA ARG A 7 -4.47 -11.13 26.68
C ARG A 7 -3.01 -11.07 27.13
N PRO A 8 -2.09 -11.81 26.50
CA PRO A 8 -0.68 -11.75 26.86
C PRO A 8 -0.15 -10.32 26.68
N ALA A 9 0.61 -9.85 27.66
CA ALA A 9 1.27 -8.56 27.62
C ALA A 9 2.17 -8.46 26.37
N THR A 10 2.13 -7.33 25.67
CA THR A 10 2.94 -7.12 24.47
C THR A 10 4.42 -7.09 24.88
N PRO A 11 5.31 -7.88 24.25
CA PRO A 11 6.73 -7.72 24.51
C PRO A 11 7.13 -6.29 24.13
N VAL A 12 7.77 -5.55 25.03
CA VAL A 12 8.14 -4.12 24.87
C VAL A 12 8.84 -3.84 23.52
N GLY A 13 9.56 -4.82 22.96
CA GLY A 13 10.20 -4.73 21.65
C GLY A 13 9.27 -4.66 20.43
N PHE A 14 7.98 -4.98 20.54
CA PHE A 14 7.04 -4.88 19.41
C PHE A 14 6.54 -3.45 19.17
N ARG A 15 6.31 -2.69 20.25
CA ARG A 15 5.87 -1.29 20.15
C ARG A 15 6.98 -0.40 19.62
N GLY A 16 8.19 -0.52 20.19
CA GLY A 16 9.35 0.25 19.73
C GLY A 16 9.72 -0.01 18.28
N ASP A 17 9.63 -1.26 17.82
CA ASP A 17 9.82 -1.60 16.41
C ASP A 17 8.79 -0.95 15.48
N LEU A 18 7.51 -0.94 15.89
CA LEU A 18 6.45 -0.37 15.09
C LEU A 18 6.64 1.14 14.95
N THR A 19 6.95 1.83 16.04
CA THR A 19 7.26 3.26 16.02
C THR A 19 8.46 3.55 15.13
N LEU A 20 9.55 2.79 15.26
CA LEU A 20 10.74 2.96 14.43
C LEU A 20 10.46 2.68 12.95
N PHE A 21 9.72 1.61 12.66
CA PHE A 21 9.30 1.26 11.31
C PHE A 21 8.51 2.41 10.68
N THR A 22 7.47 2.89 11.37
CA THR A 22 6.62 3.98 10.86
C THR A 22 7.43 5.26 10.69
N ALA A 23 8.31 5.60 11.63
CA ALA A 23 9.18 6.77 11.51
C ALA A 23 10.09 6.71 10.28
N ILE A 24 10.73 5.57 10.02
CA ILE A 24 11.57 5.38 8.82
C ILE A 24 10.73 5.46 7.55
N ALA A 25 9.60 4.74 7.52
CA ALA A 25 8.71 4.71 6.36
C ALA A 25 8.26 6.11 5.97
N PHE A 26 7.78 6.91 6.94
CA PHE A 26 7.36 8.28 6.69
C PHE A 26 8.54 9.18 6.33
N THR A 27 9.66 9.13 7.08
CA THR A 27 10.79 10.03 6.84
C THR A 27 11.38 9.83 5.45
N VAL A 28 11.61 8.57 5.04
CA VAL A 28 12.18 8.27 3.72
C VAL A 28 11.21 8.69 2.61
N SER A 29 9.94 8.30 2.72
CA SER A 29 8.95 8.61 1.68
C SER A 29 8.70 10.10 1.57
N TRP A 30 8.43 10.78 2.68
CA TRP A 30 8.10 12.20 2.68
C TRP A 30 9.30 13.08 2.33
N ALA A 31 10.52 12.71 2.72
CA ALA A 31 11.71 13.45 2.28
C ALA A 31 11.93 13.31 0.77
N SER A 32 11.75 12.10 0.23
CA SER A 32 11.84 11.87 -1.21
C SER A 32 10.75 12.64 -1.96
N TRP A 33 9.51 12.55 -1.52
CA TRP A 33 8.41 13.27 -2.16
C TRP A 33 8.49 14.78 -1.98
N ALA A 34 9.00 15.29 -0.86
CA ALA A 34 9.28 16.72 -0.72
C ALA A 34 10.32 17.21 -1.75
N ALA A 35 11.33 16.39 -2.05
CA ALA A 35 12.26 16.69 -3.14
C ALA A 35 11.58 16.65 -4.52
N ALA A 36 10.67 15.69 -4.74
CA ALA A 36 9.87 15.64 -5.98
C ALA A 36 8.98 16.88 -6.12
N ILE A 37 8.26 17.29 -5.06
CA ILE A 37 7.43 18.51 -5.01
C ILE A 37 8.27 19.75 -5.35
N GLY A 38 9.48 19.85 -4.79
CA GLY A 38 10.38 20.98 -5.07
C GLY A 38 10.88 21.03 -6.52
N LEU A 39 10.77 19.93 -7.26
CA LEU A 39 11.14 19.79 -8.68
C LEU A 39 9.92 19.69 -9.60
N SER A 40 8.70 19.75 -9.07
CA SER A 40 7.47 19.75 -9.85
C SER A 40 7.43 20.95 -10.80
N GLY A 41 6.92 20.73 -12.02
CA GLY A 41 6.94 21.70 -13.11
C GLY A 41 8.29 21.88 -13.83
N SER A 42 9.39 21.27 -13.35
CA SER A 42 10.73 21.51 -13.90
C SER A 42 11.13 20.58 -15.06
N SER A 43 10.23 19.70 -15.53
CA SER A 43 10.49 18.62 -16.53
C SER A 43 11.70 17.71 -16.21
N SER A 44 12.18 17.73 -14.96
CA SER A 44 13.39 17.02 -14.55
C SER A 44 13.11 15.53 -14.39
N PRO A 45 13.95 14.63 -14.93
CA PRO A 45 13.80 13.19 -14.70
C PRO A 45 13.97 12.81 -13.22
N LEU A 46 14.57 13.71 -12.42
CA LEU A 46 14.70 13.52 -10.98
C LEU A 46 13.36 13.54 -10.25
N THR A 47 12.34 14.24 -10.76
CA THR A 47 11.00 14.26 -10.17
C THR A 47 10.41 12.84 -10.13
N GLY A 48 10.47 12.13 -11.26
CA GLY A 48 10.04 10.72 -11.35
C GLY A 48 10.90 9.78 -10.49
N ALA A 49 12.21 10.01 -10.42
CA ALA A 49 13.12 9.21 -9.59
C ALA A 49 12.80 9.35 -8.09
N PHE A 50 12.59 10.58 -7.60
CA PHE A 50 12.21 10.84 -6.21
C PHE A 50 10.78 10.37 -5.90
N HIS A 51 9.84 10.51 -6.84
CA HIS A 51 8.51 9.92 -6.73
C HIS A 51 8.59 8.40 -6.50
N MET A 52 9.31 7.70 -7.38
CA MET A 52 9.51 6.25 -7.31
C MET A 52 10.23 5.83 -6.04
N PHE A 53 11.33 6.50 -5.66
CA PHE A 53 12.10 6.16 -4.47
C PHE A 53 11.27 6.32 -3.19
N GLY A 54 10.36 7.31 -3.14
CA GLY A 54 9.49 7.51 -1.99
C GLY A 54 8.62 6.29 -1.66
N ALA A 55 8.19 5.52 -2.66
CA ALA A 55 7.42 4.29 -2.45
C ALA A 55 8.18 3.21 -1.65
N PHE A 56 9.52 3.25 -1.64
CA PHE A 56 10.37 2.26 -0.96
C PHE A 56 10.53 2.50 0.55
N GLY A 57 10.01 3.61 1.10
CA GLY A 57 10.11 3.91 2.54
C GLY A 57 9.67 2.75 3.46
N PRO A 58 8.49 2.14 3.24
CA PRO A 58 8.04 0.96 4.00
C PRO A 58 8.98 -0.25 3.87
N LEU A 59 9.45 -0.59 2.67
CA LEU A 59 10.42 -1.68 2.49
C LEU A 59 11.74 -1.39 3.24
N ILE A 60 12.27 -0.17 3.15
CA ILE A 60 13.49 0.23 3.86
C ILE A 60 13.28 0.11 5.36
N GLY A 61 12.15 0.59 5.90
CA GLY A 61 11.78 0.40 7.30
C GLY A 61 11.75 -1.08 7.70
N ALA A 62 11.14 -1.94 6.88
CA ALA A 62 11.10 -3.38 7.13
C ALA A 62 12.50 -4.01 7.20
N LEU A 63 13.38 -3.66 6.26
CA LEU A 63 14.76 -4.14 6.21
C LEU A 63 15.56 -3.70 7.43
N VAL A 64 15.44 -2.45 7.86
CA VAL A 64 16.10 -1.94 9.07
C VAL A 64 15.66 -2.72 10.31
N ILE A 65 14.35 -2.95 10.48
CA ILE A 65 13.83 -3.74 11.60
C ILE A 65 14.33 -5.18 11.56
N ARG A 66 14.36 -5.80 10.38
CA ARG A 66 14.88 -7.16 10.19
C ARG A 66 16.35 -7.25 10.58
N ILE A 67 17.19 -6.34 10.10
CA ILE A 67 18.63 -6.31 10.38
C ILE A 67 18.89 -6.09 11.88
N ARG A 68 18.22 -5.10 12.50
CA ARG A 68 18.36 -4.82 13.94
C ARG A 68 18.02 -6.03 14.81
N ARG A 69 16.92 -6.72 14.48
CA ARG A 69 16.53 -7.93 15.22
C ARG A 69 17.52 -9.06 15.04
N GLY A 70 17.96 -9.33 13.81
CA GLY A 70 18.97 -10.34 13.52
C GLY A 70 20.27 -10.13 14.29
N ARG A 71 20.76 -8.87 14.33
CA ARG A 71 21.94 -8.50 15.13
C ARG A 71 21.78 -8.71 16.63
N SER A 72 20.55 -8.60 17.14
CA SER A 72 20.23 -8.78 18.56
C SER A 72 19.83 -10.23 18.93
N GLY A 73 19.93 -11.18 18.00
CA GLY A 73 19.47 -12.56 18.21
C GLY A 73 17.97 -12.70 18.42
N ARG A 74 17.19 -11.65 18.13
CA ARG A 74 15.72 -11.68 18.27
C ARG A 74 15.11 -12.27 17.00
N PRO A 75 14.06 -13.10 17.11
CA PRO A 75 13.38 -13.61 15.94
C PRO A 75 12.87 -12.45 15.09
N ALA A 76 13.20 -12.51 13.79
CA ALA A 76 12.54 -11.67 12.81
C ALA A 76 11.03 -11.93 12.89
N PRO A 77 10.18 -10.93 12.61
CA PRO A 77 8.73 -11.13 12.60
C PRO A 77 8.40 -12.33 11.72
N GLU A 78 7.94 -13.40 12.35
CA GLU A 78 7.80 -14.77 11.82
C GLU A 78 6.85 -14.86 10.60
N HIS A 79 6.13 -13.77 10.33
CA HIS A 79 5.10 -13.70 9.33
C HIS A 79 5.49 -12.86 8.11
N ALA A 80 6.67 -12.24 8.06
CA ALA A 80 7.04 -11.36 6.94
C ALA A 80 6.94 -12.04 5.56
N VAL A 81 7.12 -13.37 5.49
CA VAL A 81 6.95 -14.15 4.25
C VAL A 81 6.46 -15.57 4.57
N ARG A 82 5.25 -15.75 5.13
CA ARG A 82 4.60 -17.08 5.05
C ARG A 82 4.10 -17.28 3.62
N PHE A 83 4.97 -17.78 2.74
CA PHE A 83 4.57 -18.23 1.43
C PHE A 83 3.85 -19.57 1.56
N ARG A 84 2.60 -19.63 1.14
CA ARG A 84 1.85 -20.89 0.99
C ARG A 84 1.58 -21.08 -0.50
N PRO A 85 2.06 -22.14 -1.16
CA PRO A 85 1.76 -22.37 -2.58
C PRO A 85 0.25 -22.41 -2.85
N ALA A 86 -0.54 -22.94 -1.91
CA ALA A 86 -2.00 -22.91 -1.96
C ALA A 86 -2.60 -21.49 -2.03
N ALA A 87 -1.87 -20.45 -1.62
CA ALA A 87 -2.26 -19.05 -1.78
C ALA A 87 -2.29 -18.60 -3.24
N LEU A 88 -1.42 -19.16 -4.09
CA LEU A 88 -1.42 -18.85 -5.52
C LEU A 88 -2.72 -19.31 -6.19
N ALA A 89 -3.35 -20.37 -5.68
CA ALA A 89 -4.68 -20.79 -6.16
C ALA A 89 -5.78 -19.77 -5.82
N TRP A 90 -5.60 -18.98 -4.76
CA TRP A 90 -6.52 -17.89 -4.41
C TRP A 90 -6.20 -16.58 -5.11
N ALA A 91 -5.00 -16.42 -5.68
CA ALA A 91 -4.56 -15.17 -6.30
C ALA A 91 -5.50 -14.73 -7.44
N PRO A 92 -5.93 -15.58 -8.40
CA PRO A 92 -6.88 -15.15 -9.43
C PRO A 92 -8.21 -14.66 -8.87
N LEU A 93 -8.77 -15.35 -7.86
CA LEU A 93 -10.02 -14.94 -7.23
C LEU A 93 -9.86 -13.59 -6.52
N LEU A 94 -8.74 -13.39 -5.82
CA LEU A 94 -8.44 -12.15 -5.12
C LEU A 94 -8.20 -10.98 -6.08
N LEU A 95 -7.55 -11.23 -7.22
CA LEU A 95 -7.38 -10.24 -8.30
C LEU A 95 -8.75 -9.83 -8.85
N VAL A 96 -9.58 -10.79 -9.24
CA VAL A 96 -10.94 -10.54 -9.77
C VAL A 96 -11.82 -9.82 -8.74
N ALA A 97 -11.76 -10.22 -7.47
CA ALA A 97 -12.54 -9.57 -6.43
C ALA A 97 -12.10 -8.12 -6.20
N ALA A 98 -10.79 -7.84 -6.19
CA ALA A 98 -10.24 -6.50 -6.03
C ALA A 98 -10.62 -5.59 -7.22
N SER A 99 -10.37 -6.06 -8.45
CA SER A 99 -10.76 -5.36 -9.67
C SER A 99 -12.28 -5.16 -9.76
N GLY A 100 -13.07 -6.16 -9.38
CA GLY A 100 -14.53 -6.09 -9.37
C GLY A 100 -15.07 -5.00 -8.43
N ILE A 101 -14.42 -4.76 -7.29
CA ILE A 101 -14.80 -3.67 -6.37
C ILE A 101 -14.54 -2.30 -7.01
N VAL A 102 -13.38 -2.12 -7.64
CA VAL A 102 -13.03 -0.86 -8.33
C VAL A 102 -14.00 -0.59 -9.47
N LEU A 103 -14.25 -1.59 -10.33
CA LEU A 103 -15.19 -1.47 -11.44
C LEU A 103 -16.61 -1.20 -10.96
N ALA A 104 -17.09 -1.91 -9.93
CA ALA A 104 -18.41 -1.66 -9.36
C ALA A 104 -18.54 -0.22 -8.86
N ALA A 105 -17.52 0.32 -8.17
CA ALA A 105 -17.51 1.71 -7.75
C ALA A 105 -17.54 2.68 -8.94
N ALA A 106 -16.75 2.41 -9.99
CA ALA A 106 -16.73 3.23 -11.20
C ALA A 106 -18.08 3.23 -11.93
N PHE A 107 -18.75 2.08 -12.05
CA PHE A 107 -20.09 2.00 -12.64
C PHE A 107 -21.18 2.66 -11.78
N ILE A 108 -21.08 2.59 -10.45
CA ILE A 108 -21.97 3.33 -9.54
C ILE A 108 -21.78 4.84 -9.72
N ALA A 109 -20.53 5.31 -9.81
CA ALA A 109 -20.22 6.71 -10.07
C ALA A 109 -20.77 7.16 -11.43
N HIS A 110 -20.62 6.35 -12.47
CA HIS A 110 -21.20 6.62 -13.79
C HIS A 110 -22.72 6.73 -13.73
N ALA A 111 -23.40 5.81 -13.03
CA ALA A 111 -24.84 5.88 -12.81
C ALA A 111 -25.27 7.15 -12.04
N ALA A 112 -24.36 7.75 -11.26
CA ALA A 112 -24.55 9.02 -10.56
C ALA A 112 -24.15 10.27 -11.40
N GLY A 113 -23.77 10.10 -12.66
CA GLY A 113 -23.45 11.19 -13.59
C GLY A 113 -21.97 11.42 -13.87
N ALA A 114 -21.07 10.56 -13.38
CA ALA A 114 -19.65 10.60 -13.76
C ALA A 114 -19.45 10.08 -15.21
N PRO A 115 -18.31 10.38 -15.87
CA PRO A 115 -17.95 9.78 -17.14
C PRO A 115 -17.97 8.24 -17.08
N ALA A 116 -18.26 7.61 -18.23
CA ALA A 116 -18.21 6.16 -18.32
C ALA A 116 -16.76 5.67 -18.14
N PRO A 117 -16.54 4.52 -17.46
CA PRO A 117 -15.24 3.88 -17.46
C PRO A 117 -14.79 3.59 -18.90
N SER A 118 -13.59 4.00 -19.26
CA SER A 118 -13.01 3.84 -20.60
C SER A 118 -11.64 3.19 -20.51
N LEU A 119 -11.26 2.47 -21.56
CA LEU A 119 -9.89 1.92 -21.69
C LEU A 119 -8.92 2.92 -22.33
N ASP A 120 -9.42 3.98 -22.97
CA ASP A 120 -8.61 4.93 -23.73
C ASP A 120 -7.51 5.56 -22.84
N GLY A 121 -7.88 6.07 -21.66
CA GLY A 121 -6.91 6.63 -20.71
C GLY A 121 -5.87 5.62 -20.22
N ALA A 122 -6.27 4.37 -20.00
CA ALA A 122 -5.33 3.30 -19.62
C ALA A 122 -4.35 2.99 -20.75
N MET A 123 -4.80 3.02 -22.01
CA MET A 123 -3.96 2.81 -23.19
C MET A 123 -2.95 3.93 -23.36
N ASP A 124 -3.37 5.19 -23.24
CA ASP A 124 -2.49 6.36 -23.32
C ASP A 124 -1.40 6.31 -22.24
N ILE A 125 -1.77 6.04 -20.98
CA ILE A 125 -0.80 5.88 -19.88
C ILE A 125 0.18 4.75 -20.16
N MET A 126 -0.29 3.62 -20.70
CA MET A 126 0.59 2.50 -21.04
C MET A 126 1.58 2.86 -22.14
N GLU A 127 1.15 3.61 -23.17
CA GLU A 127 2.03 4.07 -24.25
C GLU A 127 3.10 5.03 -23.71
N ASP A 128 2.71 6.00 -22.89
CA ASP A 128 3.63 6.96 -22.25
C ASP A 128 4.68 6.28 -21.35
N PHE A 129 4.31 5.18 -20.71
CA PHE A 129 5.22 4.36 -19.89
C PHE A 129 6.17 3.45 -20.70
N GLY A 130 6.14 3.51 -22.03
CA GLY A 130 6.95 2.65 -22.89
C GLY A 130 6.30 1.29 -23.21
N GLY A 131 4.99 1.22 -23.11
CA GLY A 131 4.15 0.07 -23.45
C GLY A 131 3.65 -0.74 -22.24
N PRO A 132 2.70 -1.67 -22.47
CA PRO A 132 2.02 -2.40 -21.39
C PRO A 132 2.96 -3.15 -20.44
N ALA A 133 4.04 -3.75 -20.96
CA ALA A 133 4.99 -4.48 -20.13
C ALA A 133 5.75 -3.56 -19.17
N ALA A 134 6.24 -2.42 -19.65
CA ALA A 134 6.95 -1.43 -18.84
C ALA A 134 6.03 -0.82 -17.80
N PHE A 135 4.79 -0.49 -18.19
CA PHE A 135 3.76 -0.01 -17.29
C PHE A 135 3.48 -1.02 -16.15
N LEU A 136 3.19 -2.28 -16.46
CA LEU A 136 2.87 -3.30 -15.44
C LEU A 136 4.05 -3.58 -14.50
N VAL A 137 5.29 -3.58 -15.01
CA VAL A 137 6.50 -3.73 -14.19
C VAL A 137 6.70 -2.52 -13.29
N GLY A 138 6.55 -1.31 -13.84
CA GLY A 138 6.63 -0.05 -13.08
C GLY A 138 5.59 0.00 -11.97
N LEU A 139 4.35 -0.35 -12.27
CA LEU A 139 3.24 -0.41 -11.33
C LEU A 139 3.49 -1.41 -10.20
N LEU A 140 4.02 -2.60 -10.53
CA LEU A 140 4.33 -3.65 -9.56
C LEU A 140 5.46 -3.24 -8.61
N ILE A 141 6.52 -2.62 -9.14
CA ILE A 141 7.69 -2.19 -8.36
C ILE A 141 7.38 -0.95 -7.52
N GLY A 142 6.76 0.05 -8.15
CA GLY A 142 6.48 1.36 -7.57
C GLY A 142 5.33 1.37 -6.55
N GLY A 143 4.61 0.28 -6.37
CA GLY A 143 3.63 0.14 -5.29
C GLY A 143 3.73 -1.19 -4.56
N PRO A 144 3.08 -2.27 -5.03
CA PRO A 144 2.92 -3.50 -4.26
C PRO A 144 4.23 -4.10 -3.71
N LEU A 145 5.29 -4.18 -4.51
CA LEU A 145 6.57 -4.75 -4.06
C LEU A 145 7.34 -3.86 -3.09
N SER A 146 7.30 -2.54 -3.28
CA SER A 146 8.00 -1.57 -2.42
C SER A 146 7.27 -1.30 -1.11
N GLU A 147 5.96 -1.54 -1.07
CA GLU A 147 5.12 -1.19 0.09
C GLU A 147 4.73 -2.37 0.98
N GLU A 148 4.22 -3.46 0.39
CA GLU A 148 3.61 -4.57 1.14
C GLU A 148 4.57 -5.28 2.13
N PRO A 149 5.89 -5.41 1.87
CA PRO A 149 6.84 -5.91 2.86
C PRO A 149 6.90 -5.07 4.14
N GLY A 150 6.69 -3.77 4.03
CA GLY A 150 6.55 -2.88 5.17
C GLY A 150 5.20 -3.05 5.85
N TRP A 151 4.13 -2.72 5.14
CA TRP A 151 2.80 -2.64 5.74
C TRP A 151 2.29 -3.98 6.23
N ARG A 152 2.34 -5.02 5.41
CA ARG A 152 1.82 -6.35 5.75
C ARG A 152 2.89 -7.30 6.27
N GLY A 153 4.13 -7.16 5.79
CA GLY A 153 5.25 -7.96 6.29
C GLY A 153 5.78 -7.54 7.67
N THR A 154 5.66 -6.26 8.04
CA THR A 154 6.25 -5.71 9.28
C THR A 154 5.22 -5.12 10.23
N ALA A 155 4.39 -4.18 9.80
CA ALA A 155 3.45 -3.48 10.69
C ALA A 155 2.27 -4.36 11.11
N TYR A 156 1.58 -4.97 10.14
CA TYR A 156 0.37 -5.74 10.37
C TYR A 156 0.51 -6.84 11.44
N PRO A 157 1.51 -7.75 11.42
CA PRO A 157 1.61 -8.83 12.39
C PRO A 157 1.84 -8.31 13.82
N ARG A 158 2.58 -7.20 13.94
CA ARG A 158 2.85 -6.55 15.24
C ARG A 158 1.60 -5.92 15.82
N MET A 159 0.81 -5.24 14.98
CA MET A 159 -0.47 -4.66 15.40
C MET A 159 -1.49 -5.74 15.75
N ARG A 160 -1.59 -6.80 14.93
CA ARG A 160 -2.50 -7.93 15.14
C ARG A 160 -2.24 -8.74 16.40
N ALA A 161 -1.04 -8.69 16.94
CA ALA A 161 -0.72 -9.29 18.24
C ALA A 161 -1.58 -8.71 19.39
N THR A 162 -2.07 -7.47 19.24
CA THR A 162 -2.80 -6.75 20.32
C THR A 162 -4.12 -6.13 19.90
N LEU A 163 -4.43 -6.10 18.62
CA LEU A 163 -5.64 -5.49 18.07
C LEU A 163 -6.39 -6.50 17.20
N GLY A 164 -7.72 -6.40 17.13
CA GLY A 164 -8.54 -7.22 16.23
C GLY A 164 -8.31 -6.88 14.75
N ARG A 165 -8.74 -7.76 13.84
CA ARG A 165 -8.56 -7.58 12.38
C ARG A 165 -9.07 -6.23 11.90
N PHE A 166 -10.32 -5.94 12.23
CA PHE A 166 -11.01 -4.70 11.85
C PHE A 166 -10.25 -3.46 12.37
N GLN A 167 -9.85 -3.46 13.63
CA GLN A 167 -9.11 -2.36 14.24
C GLN A 167 -7.76 -2.13 13.56
N VAL A 168 -7.00 -3.19 13.28
CA VAL A 168 -5.71 -3.07 12.59
C VAL A 168 -5.91 -2.51 11.19
N SER A 169 -6.87 -3.01 10.43
CA SER A 169 -7.11 -2.53 9.07
C SER A 169 -7.57 -1.07 9.04
N LEU A 170 -8.41 -0.62 9.99
CA LEU A 170 -8.77 0.80 10.12
C LEU A 170 -7.54 1.67 10.40
N ILE A 171 -6.74 1.31 11.40
CA ILE A 171 -5.57 2.11 11.80
C ILE A 171 -4.53 2.11 10.69
N LEU A 172 -4.26 0.95 10.09
CA LEU A 172 -3.27 0.84 9.02
C LEU A 172 -3.74 1.55 7.75
N GLY A 173 -5.04 1.50 7.42
CA GLY A 173 -5.64 2.28 6.35
C GLY A 173 -5.50 3.79 6.57
N ALA A 174 -5.75 4.28 7.79
CA ALA A 174 -5.54 5.69 8.12
C ALA A 174 -4.07 6.10 8.04
N ILE A 175 -3.14 5.29 8.57
CA ILE A 175 -1.69 5.52 8.44
C ILE A 175 -1.31 5.60 6.97
N TRP A 176 -1.82 4.69 6.15
CA TRP A 176 -1.49 4.62 4.73
C TRP A 176 -2.10 5.79 3.94
N ALA A 177 -3.31 6.22 4.28
CA ALA A 177 -3.93 7.43 3.73
C ALA A 177 -3.07 8.67 3.99
N VAL A 178 -2.64 8.87 5.25
CA VAL A 178 -1.76 9.98 5.61
C VAL A 178 -0.41 9.84 4.93
N TRP A 179 0.14 8.62 4.81
CA TRP A 179 1.40 8.39 4.12
C TRP A 179 1.37 8.94 2.69
N HIS A 180 0.31 8.71 1.91
CA HIS A 180 0.16 9.20 0.53
C HIS A 180 -0.04 10.72 0.39
N LEU A 181 -0.25 11.46 1.48
CA LEU A 181 -0.61 12.89 1.42
C LEU A 181 0.33 13.75 0.55
N PRO A 182 1.67 13.57 0.58
CA PRO A 182 2.56 14.37 -0.27
C PRO A 182 2.34 14.19 -1.77
N LEU A 183 1.80 13.06 -2.22
CA LEU A 183 1.58 12.78 -3.64
C LEU A 183 0.61 13.77 -4.29
N PHE A 184 -0.38 14.27 -3.53
CA PHE A 184 -1.30 15.29 -4.02
C PHE A 184 -0.63 16.61 -4.45
N PHE A 185 0.64 16.81 -4.11
CA PHE A 185 1.40 18.01 -4.40
C PHE A 185 2.52 17.78 -5.41
N ILE A 186 2.64 16.58 -5.98
CA ILE A 186 3.59 16.29 -7.06
C ILE A 186 2.81 16.35 -8.39
N ASP A 187 3.15 17.30 -9.25
CA ASP A 187 2.58 17.42 -10.60
C ASP A 187 2.59 16.08 -11.36
N ASP A 188 1.56 15.87 -12.19
CA ASP A 188 1.38 14.70 -13.07
C ASP A 188 1.19 13.36 -12.34
N THR A 189 0.98 13.37 -11.02
CA THR A 189 0.53 12.18 -10.29
C THR A 189 -1.00 12.08 -10.30
N VAL A 190 -1.51 10.84 -10.28
CA VAL A 190 -2.95 10.57 -10.18
C VAL A 190 -3.59 11.30 -9.00
N GLN A 191 -2.89 11.38 -7.86
CA GLN A 191 -3.38 12.07 -6.67
C GLN A 191 -3.48 13.58 -6.90
N ASN A 192 -2.50 14.19 -7.57
CA ASN A 192 -2.54 15.60 -7.92
C ASN A 192 -3.73 15.93 -8.83
N ASP A 193 -3.96 15.12 -9.87
CA ASP A 193 -5.11 15.25 -10.77
C ASP A 193 -6.45 15.12 -10.04
N LEU A 194 -6.53 14.18 -9.09
CA LEU A 194 -7.71 14.03 -8.23
C LEU A 194 -7.92 15.26 -7.34
N GLY A 195 -6.85 15.91 -6.87
CA GLY A 195 -6.89 17.10 -6.04
C GLY A 195 -7.31 16.84 -4.58
N ALA A 196 -6.49 17.28 -3.62
CA ALA A 196 -6.62 16.90 -2.19
C ALA A 196 -7.95 17.26 -1.52
N THR A 197 -8.62 18.31 -2.00
CA THR A 197 -9.88 18.83 -1.41
C THR A 197 -11.11 18.53 -2.25
N THR A 198 -10.94 17.88 -3.41
CA THR A 198 -12.08 17.50 -4.25
C THR A 198 -12.77 16.25 -3.70
N PRO A 199 -14.03 15.98 -4.08
CA PRO A 199 -14.67 14.71 -3.75
C PRO A 199 -13.86 13.48 -4.16
N SER A 200 -13.17 13.53 -5.31
CA SER A 200 -12.38 12.43 -5.84
C SER A 200 -11.11 12.18 -5.02
N GLY A 201 -10.40 13.24 -4.61
CA GLY A 201 -9.23 13.10 -3.73
C GLY A 201 -9.58 12.66 -2.32
N VAL A 202 -10.72 13.13 -1.78
CA VAL A 202 -11.24 12.64 -0.49
C VAL A 202 -11.63 11.16 -0.60
N LEU A 203 -12.27 10.75 -1.69
CA LEU A 203 -12.64 9.36 -1.91
C LEU A 203 -11.40 8.46 -2.04
N PHE A 204 -10.37 8.89 -2.77
CA PHE A 204 -9.08 8.20 -2.82
C PHE A 204 -8.46 8.05 -1.41
N THR A 205 -8.45 9.12 -0.63
CA THR A 205 -7.91 9.10 0.74
C THR A 205 -8.66 8.11 1.62
N VAL A 206 -9.99 8.10 1.56
CA VAL A 206 -10.85 7.20 2.35
C VAL A 206 -10.75 5.74 1.85
N SER A 207 -10.53 5.52 0.55
CA SER A 207 -10.41 4.18 -0.05
C SER A 207 -9.18 3.41 0.46
N ALA A 208 -8.18 4.09 1.01
CA ALA A 208 -7.04 3.46 1.68
C ALA A 208 -7.47 2.50 2.82
N ILE A 209 -8.62 2.75 3.47
CA ILE A 209 -9.16 1.88 4.52
C ILE A 209 -9.67 0.54 3.96
N PRO A 210 -10.67 0.48 3.06
CA PRO A 210 -11.10 -0.78 2.47
C PRO A 210 -9.96 -1.49 1.74
N MET A 211 -9.05 -0.73 1.10
CA MET A 211 -7.84 -1.31 0.51
C MET A 211 -6.92 -1.94 1.57
N ALA A 212 -6.72 -1.28 2.71
CA ALA A 212 -6.01 -1.87 3.83
C ALA A 212 -6.66 -3.17 4.33
N MET A 213 -7.99 -3.19 4.43
CA MET A 213 -8.75 -4.39 4.82
C MET A 213 -8.53 -5.54 3.84
N LEU A 214 -8.62 -5.28 2.53
CA LEU A 214 -8.43 -6.28 1.48
C LEU A 214 -7.03 -6.90 1.52
N CYS A 215 -5.96 -6.10 1.51
CA CYS A 215 -4.61 -6.71 1.52
C CYS A 215 -4.27 -7.34 2.88
N CYS A 216 -4.80 -6.83 4.01
CA CYS A 216 -4.67 -7.51 5.31
C CYS A 216 -5.35 -8.89 5.30
N TYR A 217 -6.54 -8.99 4.71
CA TYR A 217 -7.24 -10.25 4.58
C TYR A 217 -6.50 -11.22 3.64
N ALA A 218 -6.02 -10.73 2.49
CA ALA A 218 -5.21 -11.50 1.56
C ALA A 218 -3.94 -12.02 2.23
N TYR A 219 -3.28 -11.18 3.04
CA TYR A 219 -2.12 -11.56 3.83
C TYR A 219 -2.41 -12.69 4.83
N GLU A 220 -3.54 -12.66 5.54
CA GLU A 220 -3.90 -13.75 6.45
C GLU A 220 -4.21 -15.06 5.71
N ARG A 221 -4.70 -14.99 4.47
CA ARG A 221 -5.01 -16.16 3.64
C ARG A 221 -3.78 -16.77 2.97
N GLY A 222 -2.87 -15.92 2.51
CA GLY A 222 -1.84 -16.32 1.56
C GLY A 222 -0.46 -15.70 1.76
N GLY A 223 -0.30 -14.91 2.82
CA GLY A 223 0.93 -14.19 3.11
C GLY A 223 1.15 -13.00 2.20
N ILE A 224 2.38 -12.51 2.21
CA ILE A 224 2.76 -11.25 1.56
C ILE A 224 2.49 -11.24 0.05
N LEU A 225 2.70 -12.36 -0.66
CA LEU A 225 2.47 -12.42 -2.10
C LEU A 225 0.99 -12.25 -2.46
N ALA A 226 0.07 -12.78 -1.63
CA ALA A 226 -1.35 -12.55 -1.83
C ALA A 226 -1.74 -11.08 -1.61
N SER A 227 -1.07 -10.41 -0.64
CA SER A 227 -1.21 -8.97 -0.41
C SER A 227 -0.73 -8.15 -1.61
N ILE A 228 0.45 -8.50 -2.15
CA ILE A 228 1.04 -7.90 -3.35
C ILE A 228 0.11 -8.08 -4.55
N ALA A 229 -0.45 -9.28 -4.74
CA ALA A 229 -1.37 -9.55 -5.84
C ALA A 229 -2.65 -8.68 -5.76
N VAL A 230 -3.30 -8.62 -4.58
CA VAL A 230 -4.48 -7.76 -4.39
C VAL A 230 -4.17 -6.29 -4.58
N HIS A 231 -3.02 -5.84 -4.08
CA HIS A 231 -2.55 -4.48 -4.26
C HIS A 231 -2.36 -4.18 -5.75
N PHE A 232 -1.64 -5.05 -6.46
CA PHE A 232 -1.38 -4.92 -7.89
C PHE A 232 -2.67 -4.87 -8.72
N ALA A 233 -3.64 -5.78 -8.49
CA ALA A 233 -4.91 -5.76 -9.21
C ALA A 233 -5.66 -4.44 -9.03
N THR A 234 -5.71 -3.93 -7.81
CA THR A 234 -6.43 -2.70 -7.52
C THR A 234 -5.80 -1.53 -8.26
N ASN A 235 -4.48 -1.40 -8.19
CA ASN A 235 -3.76 -0.33 -8.91
C ASN A 235 -3.93 -0.46 -10.42
N ALA A 236 -3.85 -1.68 -10.96
CA ALA A 236 -4.00 -1.91 -12.40
C ALA A 236 -5.43 -1.67 -12.92
N THR A 237 -6.43 -1.64 -12.03
CA THR A 237 -7.84 -1.37 -12.39
C THR A 237 -8.22 0.10 -12.17
N MET A 238 -7.39 0.88 -11.46
CA MET A 238 -7.64 2.31 -11.21
C MET A 238 -7.15 3.22 -12.33
N VAL A 239 -6.28 2.71 -13.21
CA VAL A 239 -5.82 3.38 -14.45
C VAL A 239 -6.79 3.17 -15.60
#